data_AF-A0ABD1IYQ8-F1
#
_entry.id   AF-A0ABD1IYQ8-F1
#
_cell.length_a   1.000
_cell.length_b   1.000
_cell.length_c   1.000
_cell.angle_alpha   90.00
_cell.angle_beta   90.00
_cell.angle_gamma   90.00
#
_symmetry.space_group_name_H-M   'P 1'
#
loop_
_entity.id
_entity.type
_entity.pdbx_description
1 polymer ?
#
loop_
_entity_poly.entity_id
_entity_poly.type
_entity_poly.pdbx_seq_one_letter_code
_entity_poly.pdbx_strand_id
1 'polypeptide(L)'
;MSEDISEDPDPCDTTRPASNTTEKIYMNEVPKRSQRKAGHCNSQDNSGGHHCCCKLAVVLVCVLLLAVTIALRITTLNFSRAEKAQVKIQYNNLNADKNHLEERNANLTHDKSQLEAELSAMTGERDELQRRLSELGEYSLEEKNANLTHDKSQPETELSAMTGERDELQRRLSELESHDMKTIKQHAVDVTLDPDTANPYLILSADGKQVKHGDTRQNVPDTPKRFNRYSIVLGKEGFSSGKFYYEVQVKGKIRWDIGVAKESINRKGQISLSPNSGYWVIWLKDGTYEALAGSSVPLSLKGKPQRVGVFVDYDAGLVSFYDADCWHDIYSFTNVSFTEKIYPFFSPGLNHGGRNSAPLIISPD
;
A
#
# COMPACT_ATOMS: atom_id res chain seq x y z
N MET A 1 -22.52 -3.64 13.19
CA MET A 1 -23.91 -3.16 12.98
C MET A 1 -23.92 -2.47 11.64
N SER A 2 -24.83 -2.88 10.77
CA SER A 2 -25.06 -2.31 9.45
C SER A 2 -26.56 -2.45 9.20
N GLU A 3 -27.30 -1.46 9.66
CA GLU A 3 -28.71 -1.24 9.28
C GLU A 3 -28.69 -0.67 7.84
N ASP A 4 -29.48 -1.21 6.90
CA ASP A 4 -30.87 -0.82 6.58
C ASP A 4 -30.92 0.61 5.98
N ILE A 5 -31.74 0.96 4.98
CA ILE A 5 -33.09 0.49 4.60
C ILE A 5 -33.23 0.37 3.05
N SER A 6 -34.34 -0.24 2.58
CA SER A 6 -34.94 -0.23 1.22
C SER A 6 -35.24 1.21 0.66
N GLU A 7 -35.75 1.47 -0.56
CA GLU A 7 -36.88 0.89 -1.33
C GLU A 7 -36.78 1.02 -2.87
N ASP A 8 -37.62 0.24 -3.58
CA ASP A 8 -37.95 0.23 -5.02
C ASP A 8 -38.85 1.45 -5.44
N PRO A 9 -39.34 1.67 -6.71
CA PRO A 9 -39.31 0.79 -7.90
C PRO A 9 -39.01 1.41 -9.31
N ASP A 10 -38.96 0.50 -10.29
CA ASP A 10 -39.26 0.55 -11.75
C ASP A 10 -40.42 1.48 -12.22
N PRO A 11 -40.71 1.70 -13.55
CA PRO A 11 -40.14 1.04 -14.76
C PRO A 11 -39.84 1.92 -16.01
N CYS A 12 -39.07 1.35 -16.96
CA CYS A 12 -39.03 1.66 -18.42
C CYS A 12 -38.49 0.41 -19.18
N ASP A 13 -38.73 0.12 -20.45
CA ASP A 13 -39.73 0.53 -21.47
C ASP A 13 -39.77 -0.61 -22.51
N THR A 14 -40.94 -1.06 -22.97
CA THR A 14 -41.03 -1.94 -24.16
C THR A 14 -42.28 -1.75 -25.02
N THR A 15 -42.06 -1.11 -26.18
CA THR A 15 -42.63 -1.45 -27.50
C THR A 15 -44.07 -1.05 -27.87
N ARG A 16 -44.24 -0.71 -29.16
CA ARG A 16 -45.47 -0.21 -29.80
C ARG A 16 -46.56 -1.28 -29.97
N PRO A 17 -47.85 -0.87 -30.06
CA PRO A 17 -48.98 -1.79 -30.23
C PRO A 17 -49.08 -2.37 -31.66
N ALA A 18 -49.67 -3.55 -31.75
CA ALA A 18 -50.11 -4.15 -33.01
C ALA A 18 -51.61 -3.89 -33.27
N SER A 19 -51.96 -3.82 -34.55
CA SER A 19 -53.27 -4.07 -35.17
C SER A 19 -54.55 -4.09 -34.31
N ASN A 20 -55.52 -3.26 -34.70
CA ASN A 20 -56.89 -3.74 -34.81
C ASN A 20 -57.57 -3.15 -36.06
N THR A 21 -58.44 -3.92 -36.71
CA THR A 21 -58.99 -3.57 -38.03
C THR A 21 -60.49 -3.88 -38.07
N THR A 22 -61.29 -2.82 -38.23
CA THR A 22 -62.75 -2.90 -38.38
C THR A 22 -63.13 -1.99 -39.55
N GLU A 23 -63.20 -2.52 -40.76
CA GLU A 23 -64.42 -3.09 -41.37
C GLU A 23 -65.48 -2.02 -41.70
N LYS A 24 -65.60 -1.67 -42.99
CA LYS A 24 -66.81 -1.99 -43.79
C LYS A 24 -66.60 -1.84 -45.29
N ILE A 25 -67.47 -2.52 -46.03
CA ILE A 25 -67.27 -2.94 -47.43
C ILE A 25 -68.11 -2.10 -48.40
N TYR A 26 -67.66 -2.09 -49.66
CA TYR A 26 -68.18 -1.31 -50.78
C TYR A 26 -69.57 -1.73 -51.30
N MET A 27 -70.29 -0.72 -51.81
CA MET A 27 -71.22 -0.73 -52.96
C MET A 27 -72.48 -1.62 -52.96
N ASN A 28 -73.59 -1.00 -53.37
CA ASN A 28 -74.63 -1.65 -54.16
C ASN A 28 -74.46 -1.26 -55.66
N GLU A 29 -74.96 -2.12 -56.55
CA GLU A 29 -74.99 -1.96 -58.01
C GLU A 29 -76.10 -0.93 -58.43
N VAL A 30 -76.47 -0.58 -59.69
CA VAL A 30 -76.69 -1.25 -61.01
C VAL A 30 -76.95 -0.08 -62.05
N PRO A 31 -77.15 -0.20 -63.39
CA PRO A 31 -76.50 -0.96 -64.50
C PRO A 31 -75.84 -0.03 -65.58
N LYS A 32 -75.41 -0.62 -66.73
CA LYS A 32 -75.04 0.07 -67.98
C LYS A 32 -76.04 -0.16 -69.15
N ARG A 33 -76.47 0.94 -69.80
CA ARG A 33 -76.55 1.20 -71.28
C ARG A 33 -77.36 0.29 -72.25
N SER A 34 -78.02 0.95 -73.24
CA SER A 34 -78.51 0.48 -74.57
C SER A 34 -79.88 -0.27 -74.62
N GLN A 35 -80.68 -0.29 -75.71
CA GLN A 35 -80.40 -0.19 -77.17
C GLN A 35 -81.33 0.78 -77.99
N ARG A 36 -81.53 0.50 -79.30
CA ARG A 36 -82.14 1.35 -80.38
C ARG A 36 -83.29 0.64 -81.13
N LYS A 37 -84.09 1.44 -81.87
CA LYS A 37 -84.92 1.20 -83.11
C LYS A 37 -86.40 1.64 -82.89
N ALA A 38 -87.15 2.33 -83.76
CA ALA A 38 -87.11 2.76 -85.18
C ALA A 38 -88.09 2.02 -86.14
N GLY A 39 -88.98 2.79 -86.81
CA GLY A 39 -89.97 2.38 -87.83
C GLY A 39 -90.98 3.54 -88.06
N HIS A 40 -90.92 4.26 -89.19
CA HIS A 40 -91.80 4.17 -90.39
C HIS A 40 -93.28 4.57 -90.14
N CYS A 41 -93.93 5.50 -90.86
CA CYS A 41 -94.16 5.67 -92.32
C CYS A 41 -95.03 4.53 -92.91
N ASN A 42 -96.10 4.71 -93.70
CA ASN A 42 -96.78 5.86 -94.36
C ASN A 42 -98.26 5.42 -94.64
N SER A 43 -99.25 6.19 -95.15
CA SER A 43 -99.41 7.60 -95.60
C SER A 43 -100.84 8.08 -95.16
N GLN A 44 -101.81 8.70 -95.88
CA GLN A 44 -101.98 9.26 -97.24
C GLN A 44 -103.24 10.17 -97.33
N ASP A 45 -103.32 11.06 -98.33
CA ASP A 45 -104.50 11.90 -98.65
C ASP A 45 -105.46 11.27 -99.68
N ASN A 46 -106.77 11.58 -99.61
CA ASN A 46 -107.46 12.21 -100.75
C ASN A 46 -108.77 12.96 -100.39
N SER A 47 -109.02 14.05 -101.13
CA SER A 47 -110.33 14.62 -101.52
C SER A 47 -111.52 14.67 -100.55
N GLY A 48 -111.73 15.84 -99.94
CA GLY A 48 -112.81 16.75 -100.37
C GLY A 48 -114.24 16.59 -99.82
N GLY A 49 -114.74 17.64 -99.15
CA GLY A 49 -116.18 17.95 -99.08
C GLY A 49 -116.75 18.29 -97.69
N HIS A 50 -117.16 19.56 -97.54
CA HIS A 50 -118.27 20.03 -96.68
C HIS A 50 -118.19 19.96 -95.12
N HIS A 51 -118.18 21.17 -94.54
CA HIS A 51 -118.66 21.59 -93.20
C HIS A 51 -117.90 21.22 -91.90
N CYS A 52 -117.14 22.21 -91.43
CA CYS A 52 -116.94 22.61 -90.02
C CYS A 52 -115.86 21.90 -89.15
N CYS A 53 -115.53 22.52 -88.02
CA CYS A 53 -114.74 21.99 -86.88
C CYS A 53 -113.24 21.62 -87.08
N CYS A 54 -112.37 22.61 -87.38
CA CYS A 54 -110.91 22.42 -87.46
C CYS A 54 -110.06 23.01 -86.29
N LYS A 55 -110.65 23.38 -85.13
CA LYS A 55 -109.94 24.15 -84.09
C LYS A 55 -109.43 23.38 -82.84
N LEU A 56 -109.86 22.14 -82.59
CA LEU A 56 -109.52 21.44 -81.33
C LEU A 56 -108.19 20.65 -81.37
N ALA A 57 -107.91 19.91 -82.46
CA ALA A 57 -106.79 18.95 -82.50
C ALA A 57 -105.40 19.61 -82.31
N VAL A 58 -105.19 20.79 -82.91
CA VAL A 58 -103.93 21.54 -82.81
C VAL A 58 -103.62 21.96 -81.38
N VAL A 59 -104.64 22.32 -80.60
CA VAL A 59 -104.47 22.77 -79.20
C VAL A 59 -103.94 21.62 -78.33
N LEU A 60 -104.48 20.40 -78.50
CA LEU A 60 -104.09 19.25 -77.69
C LEU A 60 -102.61 18.87 -77.89
N VAL A 61 -102.14 18.86 -79.14
CA VAL A 61 -100.73 18.57 -79.49
C VAL A 61 -99.80 19.65 -78.93
N CYS A 62 -100.16 20.93 -79.06
CA CYS A 62 -99.39 22.04 -78.48
C CYS A 62 -99.30 21.95 -76.95
N VAL A 63 -100.39 21.59 -76.25
CA VAL A 63 -100.40 21.42 -74.79
C VAL A 63 -99.52 20.24 -74.35
N LEU A 64 -99.54 19.12 -75.07
CA LEU A 64 -98.68 17.97 -74.76
C LEU A 64 -97.18 18.28 -75.01
N LEU A 65 -96.85 18.98 -76.09
CA LEU A 65 -95.47 19.42 -76.37
C LEU A 65 -94.98 20.45 -75.33
N LEU A 66 -95.87 21.34 -74.87
CA LEU A 66 -95.59 22.24 -73.73
C LEU A 66 -95.34 21.46 -72.44
N ALA A 67 -96.18 20.48 -72.10
CA ALA A 67 -96.00 19.65 -70.90
C ALA A 67 -94.67 18.88 -70.92
N VAL A 68 -94.30 18.28 -72.06
CA VAL A 68 -93.03 17.56 -72.23
C VAL A 68 -91.82 18.49 -72.15
N THR A 69 -91.86 19.67 -72.79
CA THR A 69 -90.75 20.64 -72.73
C THR A 69 -90.60 21.28 -71.34
N ILE A 70 -91.71 21.49 -70.62
CA ILE A 70 -91.70 21.93 -69.22
C ILE A 70 -91.09 20.83 -68.32
N ALA A 71 -91.49 19.56 -68.49
CA ALA A 71 -90.92 18.44 -67.72
C ALA A 71 -89.42 18.25 -67.97
N LEU A 72 -88.96 18.40 -69.22
CA LEU A 72 -87.53 18.41 -69.58
C LEU A 72 -86.78 19.59 -68.95
N ARG A 73 -87.38 20.79 -68.88
CA ARG A 73 -86.79 21.94 -68.17
C ARG A 73 -86.72 21.73 -66.67
N ILE A 74 -87.75 21.15 -66.05
CA ILE A 74 -87.77 20.89 -64.60
C ILE A 74 -86.73 19.83 -64.22
N THR A 75 -86.63 18.74 -64.98
CA THR A 75 -85.63 17.68 -64.73
C THR A 75 -84.20 18.18 -64.93
N THR A 76 -83.91 18.94 -65.99
CA THR A 76 -82.57 19.55 -66.19
C THR A 76 -82.22 20.61 -65.16
N LEU A 77 -83.19 21.44 -64.72
CA LEU A 77 -82.98 22.38 -63.61
C LEU A 77 -82.72 21.66 -62.27
N ASN A 78 -83.42 20.56 -61.99
CA ASN A 78 -83.20 19.78 -60.77
C ASN A 78 -81.85 19.04 -60.81
N PHE A 79 -81.43 18.53 -61.97
CA PHE A 79 -80.10 17.96 -62.17
C PHE A 79 -78.99 19.00 -61.92
N SER A 80 -79.09 20.18 -62.56
CA SER A 80 -78.12 21.27 -62.36
C SER A 80 -78.11 21.82 -60.91
N ARG A 81 -79.24 21.75 -60.19
CA ARG A 81 -79.29 22.03 -58.74
C ARG A 81 -78.55 20.97 -57.92
N ALA A 82 -78.67 19.69 -58.27
CA ALA A 82 -77.97 18.60 -57.60
C ALA A 82 -76.45 18.68 -57.81
N GLU A 83 -75.99 18.95 -59.04
CA GLU A 83 -74.57 19.18 -59.33
C GLU A 83 -74.02 20.37 -58.53
N LYS A 84 -74.74 21.51 -58.51
CA LYS A 84 -74.34 22.68 -57.71
C LYS A 84 -74.31 22.40 -56.21
N ALA A 85 -75.18 21.53 -55.70
CA ALA A 85 -75.14 21.08 -54.30
C ALA A 85 -73.91 20.20 -54.02
N GLN A 86 -73.58 19.25 -54.92
CA GLN A 86 -72.37 18.42 -54.78
C GLN A 86 -71.09 19.25 -54.83
N VAL A 87 -70.97 20.18 -55.77
CA VAL A 87 -69.82 21.10 -55.87
C VAL A 87 -69.72 21.99 -54.61
N LYS A 88 -70.84 22.42 -54.03
CA LYS A 88 -70.86 23.18 -52.78
C LYS A 88 -70.37 22.34 -51.58
N ILE A 89 -70.72 21.05 -51.53
CA ILE A 89 -70.22 20.13 -50.50
C ILE A 89 -68.72 19.87 -50.69
N GLN A 90 -68.25 19.59 -51.91
CA GLN A 90 -66.83 19.42 -52.20
C GLN A 90 -66.00 20.67 -51.85
N TYR A 91 -66.50 21.87 -52.17
CA TYR A 91 -65.87 23.13 -51.78
C TYR A 91 -65.75 23.27 -50.26
N ASN A 92 -66.83 23.00 -49.53
CA ASN A 92 -66.83 23.09 -48.07
C ASN A 92 -65.84 22.09 -47.43
N ASN A 93 -65.81 20.84 -47.92
CA ASN A 93 -64.88 19.81 -47.44
C ASN A 93 -63.43 20.21 -47.72
N LEU A 94 -63.11 20.62 -48.96
CA LEU A 94 -61.76 21.05 -49.34
C LEU A 94 -61.30 22.27 -48.52
N ASN A 95 -62.20 23.16 -48.13
CA ASN A 95 -61.88 24.29 -47.25
C ASN A 95 -61.68 23.85 -45.80
N ALA A 96 -62.32 22.78 -45.33
CA ALA A 96 -62.04 22.19 -44.01
C ALA A 96 -60.67 21.48 -44.01
N ASP A 97 -60.38 20.68 -45.05
CA ASP A 97 -59.08 20.03 -45.25
C ASP A 97 -57.94 21.07 -45.31
N LYS A 98 -58.15 22.18 -46.04
CA LYS A 98 -57.23 23.32 -46.09
C LYS A 98 -56.94 23.88 -44.69
N ASN A 99 -57.98 24.21 -43.92
CA ASN A 99 -57.83 24.81 -42.60
C ASN A 99 -57.05 23.86 -41.64
N HIS A 100 -57.36 22.56 -41.67
CA HIS A 100 -56.65 21.55 -40.87
C HIS A 100 -55.18 21.37 -41.31
N LEU A 101 -54.87 21.51 -42.60
CA LEU A 101 -53.49 21.52 -43.10
C LEU A 101 -52.73 22.80 -42.70
N GLU A 102 -53.40 23.96 -42.66
CA GLU A 102 -52.82 25.22 -42.19
C GLU A 102 -52.51 25.16 -40.68
N GLU A 103 -53.43 24.64 -39.86
CA GLU A 103 -53.22 24.37 -38.43
C GLU A 103 -52.07 23.39 -38.19
N ARG A 104 -52.05 22.26 -38.90
CA ARG A 104 -50.97 21.26 -38.81
C ARG A 104 -49.61 21.84 -39.22
N ASN A 105 -49.55 22.71 -40.23
CA ASN A 105 -48.32 23.39 -40.63
C ASN A 105 -47.85 24.42 -39.59
N ALA A 106 -48.78 25.12 -38.91
CA ALA A 106 -48.44 26.01 -37.80
C ALA A 106 -47.81 25.23 -36.65
N ASN A 107 -48.40 24.10 -36.24
CA ASN A 107 -47.88 23.24 -35.18
C ASN A 107 -46.49 22.68 -35.54
N LEU A 108 -46.31 22.12 -36.74
CA LEU A 108 -45.00 21.64 -37.21
C LEU A 108 -43.93 22.74 -37.29
N THR A 109 -44.33 23.99 -37.51
CA THR A 109 -43.41 25.15 -37.48
C THR A 109 -43.00 25.48 -36.05
N HIS A 110 -43.93 25.39 -35.09
CA HIS A 110 -43.65 25.54 -33.67
C HIS A 110 -42.70 24.44 -33.16
N ASP A 111 -43.04 23.17 -33.37
CA ASP A 111 -42.23 21.99 -32.99
C ASP A 111 -40.79 22.12 -33.53
N LYS A 112 -40.65 22.51 -34.80
CA LYS A 112 -39.33 22.74 -35.42
C LYS A 112 -38.55 23.83 -34.68
N SER A 113 -39.17 24.98 -34.42
CA SER A 113 -38.50 26.09 -33.72
C SER A 113 -38.08 25.75 -32.29
N GLN A 114 -38.84 24.90 -31.58
CA GLN A 114 -38.44 24.39 -30.27
C GLN A 114 -37.21 23.48 -30.39
N LEU A 115 -37.22 22.51 -31.31
CA LEU A 115 -36.09 21.59 -31.52
C LEU A 115 -34.82 22.32 -31.98
N GLU A 116 -34.94 23.37 -32.80
CA GLU A 116 -33.81 24.22 -33.20
C GLU A 116 -33.24 25.01 -32.01
N ALA A 117 -34.07 25.44 -31.05
CA ALA A 117 -33.62 26.08 -29.82
C ALA A 117 -32.92 25.08 -28.87
N GLU A 118 -33.51 23.91 -28.62
CA GLU A 118 -32.92 22.85 -27.78
C GLU A 118 -31.56 22.37 -28.31
N LEU A 119 -31.43 22.20 -29.64
CA LEU A 119 -30.17 21.85 -30.28
C LEU A 119 -29.10 22.94 -30.10
N SER A 120 -29.50 24.22 -30.14
CA SER A 120 -28.57 25.34 -29.91
C SER A 120 -28.06 25.38 -28.46
N ALA A 121 -28.92 25.07 -27.48
CA ALA A 121 -28.57 25.02 -26.06
C ALA A 121 -27.56 23.90 -25.77
N MET A 122 -27.85 22.66 -26.21
CA MET A 122 -26.92 21.54 -26.03
C MET A 122 -25.59 21.73 -26.79
N THR A 123 -25.59 22.47 -27.90
CA THR A 123 -24.35 22.83 -28.61
C THR A 123 -23.48 23.77 -27.75
N GLY A 124 -24.09 24.77 -27.10
CA GLY A 124 -23.40 25.66 -26.17
C GLY A 124 -22.85 24.94 -24.93
N GLU A 125 -23.63 24.02 -24.34
CA GLU A 125 -23.17 23.21 -23.21
C GLU A 125 -21.99 22.29 -23.59
N ARG A 126 -22.05 21.65 -24.76
CA ARG A 126 -20.94 20.85 -25.30
C ARG A 126 -19.67 21.69 -25.44
N ASP A 127 -19.77 22.89 -25.99
CA ASP A 127 -18.60 23.73 -26.29
C ASP A 127 -17.97 24.31 -25.01
N GLU A 128 -18.78 24.62 -23.99
CA GLU A 128 -18.31 24.98 -22.65
C GLU A 128 -17.67 23.78 -21.92
N LEU A 129 -18.23 22.57 -22.04
CA LEU A 129 -17.60 21.36 -21.52
C LEU A 129 -16.27 21.07 -22.21
N GLN A 130 -16.20 21.23 -23.54
CA GLN A 130 -14.97 21.07 -24.33
C GLN A 130 -13.87 22.05 -23.88
N ARG A 131 -14.23 23.31 -23.61
CA ARG A 131 -13.33 24.34 -23.06
C ARG A 131 -12.80 23.92 -21.68
N ARG A 132 -13.69 23.56 -20.76
CA ARG A 132 -13.32 23.13 -19.39
C ARG A 132 -12.49 21.85 -19.37
N LEU A 133 -12.71 20.92 -20.31
CA LEU A 133 -11.88 19.72 -20.45
C LEU A 133 -10.45 20.08 -20.87
N SER A 134 -10.31 21.03 -21.79
CA SER A 134 -9.01 21.52 -22.29
C SER A 134 -8.21 22.24 -21.19
N GLU A 135 -8.88 23.09 -20.41
CA GLU A 135 -8.29 23.84 -19.29
C GLU A 135 -7.81 22.93 -18.14
N LEU A 136 -8.41 21.74 -17.98
CA LEU A 136 -8.01 20.75 -16.98
C LEU A 136 -6.94 19.76 -17.48
N GLY A 137 -6.84 19.54 -18.80
CA GLY A 137 -6.09 18.42 -19.38
C GLY A 137 -4.57 18.60 -19.41
N GLU A 138 -4.08 19.77 -19.81
CA GLU A 138 -2.68 19.94 -20.24
C GLU A 138 -1.79 20.58 -19.15
N TYR A 139 -2.11 21.79 -18.70
CA TYR A 139 -1.19 22.59 -17.89
C TYR A 139 -0.96 22.09 -16.44
N SER A 140 -1.99 21.55 -15.78
CA SER A 140 -1.93 21.36 -14.31
C SER A 140 -1.40 20.01 -13.83
N LEU A 141 -1.22 19.03 -14.73
CA LEU A 141 -0.79 17.67 -14.39
C LEU A 141 0.68 17.43 -14.73
N GLU A 142 1.15 17.90 -15.90
CA GLU A 142 2.55 17.72 -16.30
C GLU A 142 3.51 18.53 -15.42
N GLU A 143 3.17 19.79 -15.11
CA GLU A 143 3.95 20.63 -14.17
C GLU A 143 4.01 20.00 -12.77
N LYS A 144 2.89 19.49 -12.25
CA LYS A 144 2.88 18.80 -10.95
C LYS A 144 3.72 17.52 -10.97
N ASN A 145 3.66 16.74 -12.05
CA ASN A 145 4.46 15.52 -12.19
C ASN A 145 5.96 15.84 -12.28
N ALA A 146 6.35 16.89 -13.01
CA ALA A 146 7.73 17.35 -13.10
C ALA A 146 8.27 17.79 -11.71
N ASN A 147 7.51 18.63 -11.00
CA ASN A 147 7.86 19.08 -9.65
C ASN A 147 7.93 17.89 -8.67
N LEU A 148 6.93 16.99 -8.67
CA LEU A 148 6.94 15.76 -7.85
C LEU A 148 8.14 14.85 -8.14
N THR A 149 8.61 14.74 -9.40
CA THR A 149 9.84 14.00 -9.70
C THR A 149 11.10 14.72 -9.24
N HIS A 150 11.14 16.05 -9.29
CA HIS A 150 12.27 16.82 -8.76
C HIS A 150 12.34 16.71 -7.23
N ASP A 151 11.23 16.99 -6.54
CA ASP A 151 11.10 16.96 -5.08
C ASP A 151 11.35 15.55 -4.49
N LYS A 152 11.12 14.49 -5.28
CA LYS A 152 11.47 13.11 -4.90
C LYS A 152 12.94 12.77 -5.16
N SER A 153 13.55 13.31 -6.23
CA SER A 153 14.94 13.03 -6.58
C SER A 153 15.96 13.60 -5.59
N GLN A 154 15.66 14.73 -4.94
CA GLN A 154 16.53 15.34 -3.93
C GLN A 154 16.75 14.42 -2.70
N PRO A 155 15.70 14.01 -1.94
CA PRO A 155 15.87 13.15 -0.78
C PRO A 155 16.35 11.74 -1.14
N GLU A 156 16.07 11.22 -2.34
CA GLU A 156 16.67 9.96 -2.81
C GLU A 156 18.19 10.09 -3.00
N THR A 157 18.66 11.25 -3.52
CA THR A 157 20.09 11.55 -3.65
C THR A 157 20.74 11.73 -2.28
N GLU A 158 20.15 12.52 -1.37
CA GLU A 158 20.65 12.73 -0.01
C GLU A 158 20.71 11.43 0.81
N LEU A 159 19.68 10.58 0.71
CA LEU A 159 19.66 9.26 1.37
C LEU A 159 20.76 8.34 0.82
N SER A 160 21.03 8.39 -0.50
CA SER A 160 22.13 7.62 -1.10
C SER A 160 23.50 8.11 -0.60
N ALA A 161 23.69 9.42 -0.46
CA ALA A 161 24.91 10.02 0.07
C ALA A 161 25.14 9.65 1.54
N MET A 162 24.13 9.85 2.41
CA MET A 162 24.21 9.46 3.82
C MET A 162 24.43 7.95 4.01
N THR A 163 23.89 7.11 3.11
CA THR A 163 24.14 5.66 3.15
C THR A 163 25.61 5.36 2.82
N GLY A 164 26.18 6.02 1.81
CA GLY A 164 27.61 5.93 1.48
C GLY A 164 28.52 6.40 2.62
N GLU A 165 28.20 7.53 3.25
CA GLU A 165 28.94 8.04 4.42
C GLU A 165 28.87 7.08 5.61
N ARG A 166 27.68 6.53 5.91
CA ARG A 166 27.49 5.52 6.96
C ARG A 166 28.34 4.29 6.71
N ASP A 167 28.36 3.78 5.48
CA ASP A 167 29.05 2.54 5.12
C ASP A 167 30.57 2.73 5.13
N GLU A 168 31.06 3.90 4.72
CA GLU A 168 32.47 4.30 4.87
C GLU A 168 32.89 4.49 6.34
N LEU A 169 32.03 5.10 7.17
CA LEU A 169 32.27 5.20 8.62
C LEU A 169 32.29 3.81 9.28
N GLN A 170 31.38 2.92 8.90
CA GLN A 170 31.34 1.55 9.40
C GLN A 170 32.59 0.75 8.99
N ARG A 171 33.07 0.91 7.75
CA ARG A 171 34.35 0.35 7.29
C ARG A 171 35.52 0.85 8.13
N ARG A 172 35.61 2.16 8.34
CA ARG A 172 36.72 2.78 9.10
C ARG A 172 36.71 2.41 10.58
N LEU A 173 35.53 2.25 11.19
CA LEU A 173 35.40 1.73 12.56
C LEU A 173 35.92 0.29 12.65
N SER A 174 35.50 -0.60 11.75
CA SER A 174 35.97 -1.99 11.73
C SER A 174 37.47 -2.11 11.41
N GLU A 175 38.03 -1.17 10.63
CA GLU A 175 39.47 -1.09 10.39
C GLU A 175 40.24 -0.70 11.66
N LEU A 176 39.74 0.27 12.44
CA LEU A 176 40.29 0.68 13.74
C LEU A 176 40.22 -0.44 14.78
N GLU A 177 39.05 -1.08 14.95
CA GLU A 177 38.88 -2.27 15.81
C GLU A 177 39.92 -3.36 15.43
N SER A 178 40.13 -3.58 14.13
CA SER A 178 41.14 -4.53 13.64
C SER A 178 42.59 -4.06 13.82
N HIS A 179 42.85 -2.78 14.05
CA HIS A 179 44.17 -2.22 14.27
C HIS A 179 44.54 -2.32 15.75
N ASP A 180 43.67 -1.83 16.63
CA ASP A 180 43.83 -1.90 18.08
C ASP A 180 43.95 -3.36 18.55
N MET A 181 43.19 -4.27 17.92
CA MET A 181 43.41 -5.73 18.02
C MET A 181 44.87 -6.13 17.89
N LYS A 182 45.51 -5.73 16.79
CA LYS A 182 46.84 -6.19 16.40
C LYS A 182 47.89 -5.53 17.28
N THR A 183 47.68 -4.27 17.68
CA THR A 183 48.56 -3.53 18.58
C THR A 183 48.52 -4.10 19.99
N ILE A 184 47.34 -4.45 20.53
CA ILE A 184 47.24 -5.10 21.84
C ILE A 184 47.89 -6.49 21.84
N LYS A 185 47.62 -7.32 20.81
CA LYS A 185 48.19 -8.67 20.71
C LYS A 185 49.71 -8.71 20.44
N GLN A 186 50.33 -7.61 20.00
CA GLN A 186 51.80 -7.50 19.98
C GLN A 186 52.43 -7.48 21.38
N HIS A 187 51.64 -7.24 22.43
CA HIS A 187 52.09 -7.25 23.82
C HIS A 187 51.75 -8.56 24.57
N ALA A 188 51.38 -9.63 23.85
CA ALA A 188 51.03 -10.91 24.46
C ALA A 188 52.21 -11.55 25.23
N VAL A 189 51.92 -12.14 26.40
CA VAL A 189 52.93 -12.75 27.29
C VAL A 189 52.51 -14.14 27.79
N ASP A 190 53.46 -15.07 27.80
CA ASP A 190 53.23 -16.46 28.22
C ASP A 190 53.13 -16.59 29.76
N VAL A 191 51.97 -16.26 30.34
CA VAL A 191 51.77 -16.31 31.79
C VAL A 191 51.78 -17.74 32.31
N THR A 192 52.51 -18.01 33.41
CA THR A 192 52.38 -19.25 34.21
C THR A 192 51.84 -18.95 35.60
N LEU A 193 51.09 -19.89 36.20
CA LEU A 193 50.55 -19.76 37.56
C LEU A 193 51.60 -20.07 38.63
N ASP A 194 51.63 -19.33 39.76
CA ASP A 194 52.54 -19.59 40.89
C ASP A 194 51.96 -20.56 41.93
N PRO A 195 52.48 -21.80 42.06
CA PRO A 195 52.04 -22.76 43.07
C PRO A 195 52.34 -22.34 44.51
N ASP A 196 53.21 -21.36 44.77
CA ASP A 196 53.39 -20.79 46.12
C ASP A 196 52.21 -19.91 46.54
N THR A 197 51.52 -19.27 45.59
CA THR A 197 50.38 -18.39 45.88
C THR A 197 49.07 -19.14 45.97
N ALA A 198 48.92 -20.21 45.19
CA ALA A 198 47.66 -20.93 44.99
C ALA A 198 47.01 -21.38 46.31
N ASN A 199 45.72 -21.09 46.48
CA ASN A 199 44.96 -21.58 47.62
C ASN A 199 44.98 -23.13 47.72
N PRO A 200 45.06 -23.73 48.93
CA PRO A 200 45.15 -25.19 49.09
C PRO A 200 44.03 -26.05 48.47
N TYR A 201 42.91 -25.48 48.03
CA TYR A 201 41.87 -26.21 47.28
C TYR A 201 42.01 -26.10 45.75
N LEU A 202 42.98 -25.34 45.23
CA LEU A 202 43.17 -25.17 43.79
C LEU A 202 44.06 -26.27 43.20
N ILE A 203 43.53 -26.98 42.20
CA ILE A 203 44.29 -27.94 41.39
C ILE A 203 44.84 -27.19 40.19
N LEU A 204 46.16 -27.10 40.11
CA LEU A 204 46.90 -26.59 38.96
C LEU A 204 47.29 -27.74 38.03
N SER A 205 47.50 -27.42 36.75
CA SER A 205 48.07 -28.32 35.75
C SER A 205 49.60 -28.26 35.77
N ALA A 206 50.26 -29.29 35.23
CA ALA A 206 51.73 -29.43 35.29
C ALA A 206 52.48 -28.40 34.43
N ASP A 207 51.82 -27.82 33.42
CA ASP A 207 52.31 -26.71 32.58
C ASP A 207 52.08 -25.33 33.23
N GLY A 208 51.36 -25.27 34.36
CA GLY A 208 50.99 -24.02 35.02
C GLY A 208 49.97 -23.17 34.25
N LYS A 209 49.26 -23.70 33.24
CA LYS A 209 48.32 -22.95 32.39
C LYS A 209 46.86 -23.04 32.83
N GLN A 210 46.48 -24.08 33.56
CA GLN A 210 45.10 -24.34 33.98
C GLN A 210 44.94 -24.37 35.49
N VAL A 211 43.81 -23.84 35.99
CA VAL A 211 43.42 -23.93 37.41
C VAL A 211 41.92 -24.20 37.61
N LYS A 212 41.60 -25.13 38.51
CA LYS A 212 40.23 -25.42 38.94
C LYS A 212 40.13 -25.61 40.45
N HIS A 213 38.92 -25.47 40.98
CA HIS A 213 38.63 -25.84 42.36
C HIS A 213 38.52 -27.36 42.49
N GLY A 214 39.29 -27.95 43.41
CA GLY A 214 39.13 -29.33 43.84
C GLY A 214 38.28 -29.45 45.11
N ASP A 215 37.70 -30.62 45.35
CA ASP A 215 36.83 -30.87 46.51
C ASP A 215 37.61 -31.30 47.77
N THR A 216 38.95 -31.36 47.70
CA THR A 216 39.83 -31.77 48.81
C THR A 216 40.99 -30.79 48.97
N ARG A 217 41.32 -30.46 50.23
CA ARG A 217 42.45 -29.59 50.57
C ARG A 217 43.77 -30.34 50.36
N GLN A 218 44.67 -29.77 49.55
CA GLN A 218 46.02 -30.31 49.36
C GLN A 218 46.90 -30.08 50.59
N ASN A 219 47.90 -30.93 50.76
CA ASN A 219 48.89 -30.85 51.83
C ASN A 219 50.04 -29.90 51.45
N VAL A 220 49.74 -28.59 51.36
CA VAL A 220 50.72 -27.53 51.07
C VAL A 220 50.93 -26.59 52.26
N PRO A 221 52.16 -26.07 52.49
CA PRO A 221 52.44 -25.15 53.61
C PRO A 221 51.74 -23.79 53.46
N ASP A 222 51.22 -23.23 54.57
CA ASP A 222 50.58 -21.91 54.59
C ASP A 222 51.61 -20.76 54.68
N THR A 223 52.46 -20.63 53.65
CA THR A 223 53.47 -19.57 53.55
C THR A 223 52.83 -18.18 53.42
N PRO A 224 53.49 -17.07 53.78
CA PRO A 224 52.94 -15.72 53.62
C PRO A 224 52.45 -15.39 52.18
N LYS A 225 53.09 -15.96 51.15
CA LYS A 225 52.68 -15.83 49.74
C LYS A 225 51.30 -16.43 49.42
N ARG A 226 50.84 -17.43 50.18
CA ARG A 226 49.69 -18.28 49.83
C ARG A 226 48.35 -17.69 50.25
N PHE A 227 47.33 -17.74 49.38
CA PHE A 227 45.96 -17.39 49.75
C PHE A 227 45.34 -18.47 50.64
N ASN A 228 44.92 -18.16 51.86
CA ASN A 228 44.37 -19.20 52.77
C ASN A 228 42.83 -19.30 52.79
N ARG A 229 42.10 -18.20 52.55
CA ARG A 229 40.62 -18.17 52.62
C ARG A 229 39.89 -18.25 51.28
N TYR A 230 40.40 -17.59 50.24
CA TYR A 230 39.73 -17.50 48.93
C TYR A 230 40.46 -18.34 47.89
N SER A 231 39.71 -18.88 46.93
CA SER A 231 40.17 -19.78 45.87
C SER A 231 40.98 -19.05 44.77
N ILE A 232 42.05 -18.35 45.16
CA ILE A 232 42.85 -17.44 44.31
C ILE A 232 44.25 -18.01 44.07
N VAL A 233 44.80 -17.69 42.89
CA VAL A 233 46.20 -17.90 42.50
C VAL A 233 46.67 -16.68 41.66
N LEU A 234 47.96 -16.35 41.73
CA LEU A 234 48.58 -15.32 40.87
C LEU A 234 49.36 -15.95 39.72
N GLY A 235 49.63 -15.15 38.70
CA GLY A 235 50.76 -15.37 37.80
C GLY A 235 52.08 -15.38 38.58
N LYS A 236 53.05 -16.14 38.07
CA LYS A 236 54.41 -16.27 38.60
C LYS A 236 55.32 -15.15 38.09
N GLU A 237 55.11 -14.77 36.84
CA GLU A 237 55.68 -13.61 36.20
C GLU A 237 54.85 -12.35 36.59
N GLY A 238 55.53 -11.25 36.90
CA GLY A 238 54.89 -10.00 37.32
C GLY A 238 55.67 -8.77 36.83
N PHE A 239 54.95 -7.68 36.61
CA PHE A 239 55.36 -6.57 35.75
C PHE A 239 55.42 -5.25 36.53
N SER A 240 56.38 -4.38 36.20
CA SER A 240 56.63 -3.10 36.92
C SER A 240 56.78 -1.88 35.98
N SER A 241 56.53 -2.06 34.69
CA SER A 241 56.61 -1.06 33.62
C SER A 241 56.08 -1.67 32.32
N GLY A 242 55.78 -0.85 31.31
CA GLY A 242 55.45 -1.30 29.96
C GLY A 242 54.05 -1.87 29.80
N LYS A 243 53.85 -2.67 28.75
CA LYS A 243 52.55 -3.20 28.33
C LYS A 243 52.57 -4.71 28.24
N PHE A 244 51.47 -5.36 28.64
CA PHE A 244 51.30 -6.80 28.49
C PHE A 244 49.84 -7.22 28.25
N TYR A 245 49.65 -8.34 27.58
CA TYR A 245 48.35 -8.94 27.26
C TYR A 245 48.35 -10.44 27.55
N TYR A 246 47.22 -11.00 27.99
CA TYR A 246 47.02 -12.44 28.08
C TYR A 246 45.54 -12.82 27.98
N GLU A 247 45.27 -14.05 27.52
CA GLU A 247 43.92 -14.57 27.35
C GLU A 247 43.59 -15.70 28.33
N VAL A 248 42.35 -15.71 28.82
CA VAL A 248 41.84 -16.72 29.75
C VAL A 248 40.53 -17.31 29.23
N GLN A 249 40.51 -18.60 28.92
CA GLN A 249 39.29 -19.33 28.60
C GLN A 249 38.44 -19.51 29.87
N VAL A 250 37.20 -19.04 29.81
CA VAL A 250 36.15 -19.12 30.84
C VAL A 250 34.97 -20.02 30.45
N LYS A 251 35.06 -20.66 29.27
CA LYS A 251 34.09 -21.59 28.70
C LYS A 251 33.57 -22.62 29.70
N GLY A 252 32.25 -22.78 29.74
CA GLY A 252 31.57 -23.74 30.63
C GLY A 252 31.46 -23.33 32.11
N LYS A 253 32.05 -22.19 32.54
CA LYS A 253 31.99 -21.73 33.94
C LYS A 253 30.75 -20.89 34.24
N ILE A 254 30.38 -20.84 35.53
CA ILE A 254 29.28 -20.02 36.08
C ILE A 254 29.73 -19.07 37.21
N ARG A 255 30.97 -19.21 37.69
CA ARG A 255 31.61 -18.24 38.57
C ARG A 255 33.12 -18.20 38.33
N TRP A 256 33.71 -17.01 38.22
CA TRP A 256 35.14 -16.77 38.13
C TRP A 256 35.45 -15.29 38.34
N ASP A 257 36.68 -14.99 38.78
CA ASP A 257 37.19 -13.63 38.95
C ASP A 257 38.58 -13.54 38.26
N ILE A 258 38.80 -12.54 37.40
CA ILE A 258 40.00 -12.40 36.55
C ILE A 258 40.47 -10.94 36.53
N GLY A 259 41.78 -10.70 36.57
CA GLY A 259 42.35 -9.37 36.40
C GLY A 259 43.82 -9.27 36.82
N VAL A 260 44.23 -8.16 37.41
CA VAL A 260 45.59 -7.99 37.96
C VAL A 260 45.56 -7.48 39.41
N ALA A 261 46.61 -7.78 40.16
CA ALA A 261 46.74 -7.38 41.56
C ALA A 261 48.18 -6.98 41.93
N LYS A 262 48.32 -6.06 42.89
CA LYS A 262 49.60 -5.59 43.43
C LYS A 262 50.40 -6.69 44.14
N GLU A 263 51.72 -6.55 44.20
CA GLU A 263 52.61 -7.46 44.95
C GLU A 263 52.30 -7.47 46.45
N SER A 264 52.04 -6.28 47.03
CA SER A 264 51.80 -6.04 48.47
C SER A 264 50.44 -6.46 49.02
N ILE A 265 49.52 -6.98 48.20
CA ILE A 265 48.15 -7.33 48.62
C ILE A 265 48.12 -8.24 49.86
N ASN A 266 47.14 -8.02 50.73
CA ASN A 266 46.83 -9.00 51.78
C ASN A 266 46.32 -10.31 51.17
N ARG A 267 46.95 -11.44 51.54
CA ARG A 267 46.61 -12.79 51.07
C ARG A 267 45.97 -13.66 52.16
N LYS A 268 45.79 -13.13 53.37
CA LYS A 268 45.34 -13.86 54.57
C LYS A 268 44.00 -13.38 55.09
N GLY A 269 43.13 -14.31 55.47
CA GLY A 269 41.85 -13.97 56.10
C GLY A 269 40.89 -13.30 55.11
N GLN A 270 40.19 -12.25 55.54
CA GLN A 270 39.26 -11.49 54.68
C GLN A 270 40.03 -10.53 53.75
N ILE A 271 39.61 -10.45 52.49
CA ILE A 271 40.10 -9.47 51.52
C ILE A 271 38.90 -8.74 50.90
N SER A 272 39.13 -7.54 50.38
CA SER A 272 38.20 -6.84 49.49
C SER A 272 38.84 -6.74 48.11
N LEU A 273 38.12 -7.14 47.06
CA LEU A 273 38.58 -6.97 45.69
C LEU A 273 38.16 -5.57 45.24
N SER A 274 39.12 -4.65 45.19
CA SER A 274 38.93 -3.26 44.74
C SER A 274 40.29 -2.59 44.43
N PRO A 275 40.32 -1.53 43.59
CA PRO A 275 41.53 -0.74 43.35
C PRO A 275 42.18 -0.22 44.63
N ASN A 276 41.37 0.25 45.59
CA ASN A 276 41.81 0.72 46.91
C ASN A 276 42.49 -0.39 47.75
N SER A 277 42.23 -1.66 47.43
CA SER A 277 42.87 -2.83 48.06
C SER A 277 43.95 -3.47 47.16
N GLY A 278 44.29 -2.84 46.03
CA GLY A 278 45.31 -3.30 45.09
C GLY A 278 44.86 -4.34 44.06
N TYR A 279 43.57 -4.38 43.70
CA TYR A 279 43.01 -5.32 42.71
C TYR A 279 42.23 -4.58 41.61
N TRP A 280 42.47 -4.95 40.35
CA TRP A 280 41.70 -4.50 39.18
C TRP A 280 41.17 -5.74 38.49
N VAL A 281 39.93 -6.10 38.82
CA VAL A 281 39.33 -7.42 38.58
C VAL A 281 37.89 -7.25 38.12
N ILE A 282 37.50 -8.06 37.14
CA ILE A 282 36.10 -8.31 36.79
C ILE A 282 35.71 -9.72 37.24
N TRP A 283 34.43 -9.94 37.54
CA TRP A 283 33.91 -11.28 37.84
C TRP A 283 32.67 -11.65 37.02
N LEU A 284 32.49 -12.96 36.82
CA LEU A 284 31.18 -13.57 36.63
C LEU A 284 30.75 -14.15 37.97
N LYS A 285 29.57 -13.76 38.44
CA LYS A 285 28.98 -14.32 39.66
C LYS A 285 27.48 -14.55 39.48
N ASP A 286 27.11 -15.82 39.52
CA ASP A 286 25.72 -16.31 39.63
C ASP A 286 24.80 -15.84 38.48
N GLY A 287 25.40 -15.48 37.33
CA GLY A 287 24.74 -14.98 36.13
C GLY A 287 25.15 -13.56 35.74
N THR A 288 25.56 -12.73 36.71
CA THR A 288 25.90 -11.31 36.51
C THR A 288 27.39 -11.13 36.25
N TYR A 289 27.74 -10.25 35.32
CA TYR A 289 29.11 -9.74 35.13
C TYR A 289 29.24 -8.38 35.81
N GLU A 290 30.32 -8.15 36.57
CA GLU A 290 30.56 -6.86 37.22
C GLU A 290 32.07 -6.54 37.26
N ALA A 291 32.41 -5.25 37.19
CA ALA A 291 33.76 -4.74 37.46
C ALA A 291 33.86 -4.23 38.90
N LEU A 292 34.90 -4.63 39.62
CA LEU A 292 35.01 -4.43 41.06
C LEU A 292 35.66 -3.08 41.42
N ALA A 293 35.12 -1.98 40.89
CA ALA A 293 35.65 -0.61 40.98
C ALA A 293 35.44 0.08 42.35
N GLY A 294 35.62 -0.65 43.45
CA GLY A 294 35.32 -0.21 44.81
C GLY A 294 33.83 -0.34 45.14
N SER A 295 32.98 0.35 44.39
CA SER A 295 31.60 -0.07 44.18
C SER A 295 31.55 -1.03 42.99
N SER A 296 30.73 -2.07 43.04
CA SER A 296 30.59 -3.00 41.90
C SER A 296 29.80 -2.34 40.77
N VAL A 297 30.30 -2.45 39.54
CA VAL A 297 29.71 -1.87 38.33
C VAL A 297 29.20 -3.00 37.43
N PRO A 298 27.88 -3.19 37.26
CA PRO A 298 27.33 -4.21 36.37
C PRO A 298 27.75 -4.00 34.90
N LEU A 299 28.05 -5.08 34.19
CA LEU A 299 28.57 -5.06 32.81
C LEU A 299 27.55 -5.65 31.83
N SER A 300 27.07 -4.83 30.90
CA SER A 300 26.09 -5.20 29.87
C SER A 300 26.78 -5.76 28.62
N LEU A 301 27.08 -7.05 28.62
CA LEU A 301 27.81 -7.70 27.52
C LEU A 301 26.88 -8.06 26.35
N LYS A 302 27.37 -7.95 25.10
CA LYS A 302 26.62 -8.38 23.88
C LYS A 302 26.37 -9.89 23.83
N GLY A 303 27.13 -10.69 24.58
CA GLY A 303 27.01 -12.14 24.66
C GLY A 303 27.73 -12.70 25.89
N LYS A 304 27.77 -14.03 26.04
CA LYS A 304 28.58 -14.68 27.08
C LYS A 304 29.98 -14.96 26.53
N PRO A 305 31.05 -14.31 27.04
CA PRO A 305 32.41 -14.61 26.62
C PRO A 305 32.76 -16.06 26.92
N GLN A 306 33.43 -16.72 25.96
CA GLN A 306 34.07 -18.02 26.20
C GLN A 306 35.55 -17.83 26.57
N ARG A 307 36.13 -16.69 26.22
CA ARG A 307 37.48 -16.24 26.54
C ARG A 307 37.49 -14.76 26.90
N VAL A 308 38.29 -14.38 27.89
CA VAL A 308 38.50 -12.99 28.33
C VAL A 308 39.94 -12.61 28.05
N GLY A 309 40.15 -11.53 27.31
CA GLY A 309 41.46 -10.90 27.13
C GLY A 309 41.68 -9.85 28.22
N VAL A 310 42.87 -9.81 28.79
CA VAL A 310 43.29 -8.80 29.77
C VAL A 310 44.51 -8.07 29.23
N PHE A 311 44.36 -6.78 28.95
CA PHE A 311 45.44 -5.87 28.55
C PHE A 311 45.80 -4.95 29.71
N VAL A 312 47.09 -4.67 29.85
CA VAL A 312 47.60 -3.67 30.80
C VAL A 312 48.59 -2.77 30.09
N ASP A 313 48.41 -1.45 30.28
CA ASP A 313 49.43 -0.44 30.02
C ASP A 313 49.82 0.13 31.38
N TYR A 314 50.94 -0.35 31.93
CA TYR A 314 51.40 0.03 33.28
C TYR A 314 51.79 1.51 33.30
N ASP A 315 52.44 1.99 32.24
CA ASP A 315 53.00 3.34 32.18
C ASP A 315 51.90 4.40 31.92
N ALA A 316 50.82 4.03 31.21
CA ALA A 316 49.62 4.85 31.05
C ALA A 316 48.57 4.69 32.15
N GLY A 317 48.72 3.71 33.05
CA GLY A 317 47.77 3.45 34.14
C GLY A 317 46.42 2.90 33.67
N LEU A 318 46.45 1.86 32.81
CA LEU A 318 45.26 1.23 32.21
C LEU A 318 45.22 -0.28 32.49
N VAL A 319 44.04 -0.80 32.85
CA VAL A 319 43.71 -2.23 32.82
C VAL A 319 42.42 -2.42 32.03
N SER A 320 42.49 -3.06 30.87
CA SER A 320 41.36 -3.23 29.95
C SER A 320 41.01 -4.71 29.79
N PHE A 321 39.72 -4.98 29.73
CA PHE A 321 39.11 -6.31 29.62
C PHE A 321 38.22 -6.37 28.40
N TYR A 322 38.22 -7.50 27.71
CA TYR A 322 37.49 -7.71 26.46
C TYR A 322 37.02 -9.15 26.32
N ASP A 323 35.99 -9.38 25.51
CA ASP A 323 35.68 -10.70 24.96
C ASP A 323 36.74 -11.02 23.90
N ALA A 324 37.61 -12.01 24.13
CA ALA A 324 38.74 -12.26 23.23
C ALA A 324 38.37 -13.06 21.97
N ASP A 325 37.15 -13.62 21.89
CA ASP A 325 36.69 -14.37 20.73
C ASP A 325 36.00 -13.46 19.68
N CYS A 326 35.48 -12.29 20.09
CA CYS A 326 34.88 -11.28 19.20
C CYS A 326 35.38 -9.84 19.41
N TRP A 327 36.41 -9.65 20.23
CA TRP A 327 37.15 -8.41 20.54
C TRP A 327 36.33 -7.20 21.02
N HIS A 328 35.16 -7.43 21.58
CA HIS A 328 34.36 -6.36 22.18
C HIS A 328 34.90 -5.97 23.56
N ASP A 329 35.00 -4.67 23.82
CA ASP A 329 35.24 -4.12 25.16
C ASP A 329 34.26 -4.70 26.19
N ILE A 330 34.80 -5.12 27.33
CA ILE A 330 34.05 -5.51 28.53
C ILE A 330 34.10 -4.38 29.57
N TYR A 331 35.30 -3.90 29.90
CA TYR A 331 35.52 -2.83 30.89
C TYR A 331 36.96 -2.29 30.84
N SER A 332 37.18 -1.04 31.24
CA SER A 332 38.52 -0.48 31.44
C SER A 332 38.64 0.28 32.76
N PHE A 333 39.62 -0.07 33.58
CA PHE A 333 40.08 0.74 34.71
C PHE A 333 41.13 1.73 34.21
N THR A 334 40.84 3.03 34.30
CA THR A 334 41.70 4.12 33.82
C THR A 334 42.29 4.92 34.98
N ASN A 335 43.32 5.73 34.72
CA ASN A 335 44.00 6.60 35.70
C ASN A 335 44.59 5.81 36.89
N VAL A 336 45.07 4.59 36.62
CA VAL A 336 45.60 3.69 37.65
C VAL A 336 47.05 4.04 37.97
N SER A 337 47.28 4.68 39.12
CA SER A 337 48.63 4.92 39.65
C SER A 337 49.28 3.63 40.17
N PHE A 338 49.94 2.88 39.28
CA PHE A 338 50.80 1.77 39.69
C PHE A 338 52.09 2.29 40.34
N THR A 339 52.49 1.66 41.45
CA THR A 339 53.61 2.10 42.31
C THR A 339 54.55 0.96 42.70
N GLU A 340 54.28 -0.24 42.20
CA GLU A 340 54.89 -1.50 42.59
C GLU A 340 54.54 -2.57 41.55
N LYS A 341 55.23 -3.72 41.59
CA LYS A 341 54.95 -4.83 40.69
C LYS A 341 53.49 -5.30 40.80
N ILE A 342 52.89 -5.59 39.66
CA ILE A 342 51.57 -6.24 39.55
C ILE A 342 51.71 -7.64 38.93
N TYR A 343 50.80 -8.52 39.31
CA TYR A 343 50.72 -9.90 38.84
C TYR A 343 49.35 -10.16 38.20
N PRO A 344 49.27 -10.99 37.14
CA PRO A 344 48.02 -11.62 36.72
C PRO A 344 47.32 -12.32 37.90
N PHE A 345 46.00 -12.23 37.94
CA PHE A 345 45.16 -12.69 39.06
C PHE A 345 44.05 -13.59 38.54
N PHE A 346 43.88 -14.76 39.15
CA PHE A 346 42.91 -15.77 38.73
C PHE A 346 42.18 -16.38 39.91
N SER A 347 40.86 -16.52 39.77
CA SER A 347 39.98 -17.25 40.68
C SER A 347 38.98 -18.07 39.86
N PRO A 348 39.06 -19.40 39.82
CA PRO A 348 38.08 -20.23 39.11
C PRO A 348 36.74 -20.34 39.84
N GLY A 349 36.52 -19.61 40.94
CA GLY A 349 35.35 -19.73 41.81
C GLY A 349 35.24 -21.08 42.52
N LEU A 350 34.16 -21.29 43.28
CA LEU A 350 33.84 -22.56 43.92
C LEU A 350 33.28 -23.57 42.92
N ASN A 351 33.41 -24.88 43.18
CA ASN A 351 32.96 -25.96 42.29
C ASN A 351 31.42 -26.01 42.08
N HIS A 352 30.62 -25.49 43.03
CA HIS A 352 29.15 -25.37 42.93
C HIS A 352 28.41 -26.70 42.65
N GLY A 353 28.93 -27.81 43.18
CA GLY A 353 28.41 -29.16 42.95
C GLY A 353 28.67 -29.66 41.53
N GLY A 354 29.90 -29.49 41.04
CA GLY A 354 30.31 -29.84 39.66
C GLY A 354 29.93 -28.81 38.60
N ARG A 355 28.91 -27.97 38.84
CA ARG A 355 28.39 -26.98 37.87
C ARG A 355 29.38 -25.89 37.46
N ASN A 356 30.50 -25.74 38.17
CA ASN A 356 31.57 -24.80 37.84
C ASN A 356 32.95 -25.50 37.75
N SER A 357 32.97 -26.83 37.61
CA SER A 357 34.17 -27.68 37.62
C SER A 357 35.17 -27.43 36.48
N ALA A 358 34.72 -26.78 35.39
CA ALA A 358 35.59 -26.40 34.28
C ALA A 358 36.73 -25.47 34.77
N PRO A 359 37.98 -25.71 34.35
CA PRO A 359 39.12 -24.88 34.72
C PRO A 359 39.03 -23.50 34.07
N LEU A 360 39.71 -22.52 34.67
CA LEU A 360 40.27 -21.42 33.90
C LEU A 360 41.50 -21.96 33.15
N ILE A 361 41.65 -21.62 31.88
CA ILE A 361 42.81 -21.98 31.06
C ILE A 361 43.42 -20.70 30.49
N ILE A 362 44.66 -20.40 30.87
CA ILE A 362 45.50 -19.41 30.18
C ILE A 362 45.76 -19.96 28.79
N SER A 363 45.36 -19.22 27.76
CA SER A 363 45.59 -19.64 26.37
C SER A 363 47.01 -19.23 25.96
N PRO A 364 47.78 -20.09 25.28
CA PRO A 364 48.86 -19.61 24.43
C PRO A 364 48.26 -18.92 23.20
N ASP A 365 48.93 -17.89 22.70
CA ASP A 365 48.59 -17.15 21.47
C ASP A 365 48.96 -17.93 20.18
#